data_AF-A0A529MDQ5-F1
#
_entry.id   AF-A0A529MDQ5-F1
#
_cell.length_a   1.000
_cell.length_b   1.000
_cell.length_c   1.000
_cell.angle_alpha   90.00
_cell.angle_beta   90.00
_cell.angle_gamma   90.00
#
_symmetry.space_group_name_H-M   'P 1'
#
loop_
_entity.id
_entity.type
_entity.pdbx_description
1 polymer ?
#
loop_
_entity_poly.entity_id
_entity_poly.type
_entity_poly.pdbx_seq_one_letter_code
_entity_poly.pdbx_strand_id
1 'polypeptide(L)'
;CKDVHIRFFVGGAEGDAFGTIVYNGAKQAAADLGPKVDYIFSGWDVEKMVQQLREAVAVKPQGIAMMGHPGDAAIMPLAEQAHKDGIKMMYQNVPVPTVVAAFGGG
;
A
#
# COMPACT_ATOMS: atom_id res chain seq x y z
N CYS A 1 16.25 7.97 3.53
CA CYS A 1 15.87 6.74 2.82
C CYS A 1 15.95 6.92 1.29
N LYS A 2 17.03 7.50 0.76
CA LYS A 2 17.07 7.96 -0.63
C LYS A 2 17.02 6.84 -1.68
N ASP A 3 17.43 5.63 -1.29
CA ASP A 3 17.45 4.46 -2.16
C ASP A 3 16.25 3.51 -1.92
N VAL A 4 15.20 4.00 -1.24
CA VAL A 4 14.00 3.23 -0.94
C VAL A 4 12.88 3.64 -1.89
N HIS A 5 12.30 2.65 -2.57
CA HIS A 5 11.12 2.76 -3.41
C HIS A 5 9.90 2.18 -2.66
N ILE A 6 8.87 3.00 -2.52
CA ILE A 6 7.62 2.66 -1.85
C ILE A 6 6.45 2.81 -2.81
N ARG A 7 5.52 1.84 -2.80
CA ARG A 7 4.22 1.95 -3.47
C ARG A 7 3.17 2.31 -2.42
N PHE A 8 2.58 3.49 -2.52
CA PHE A 8 1.63 4.01 -1.53
C PHE A 8 0.21 4.04 -2.12
N PHE A 9 -0.72 3.29 -1.54
CA PHE A 9 -2.12 3.25 -1.94
C PHE A 9 -2.88 4.35 -1.23
N VAL A 10 -3.28 5.37 -1.98
CA VAL A 10 -4.14 6.45 -1.49
C VAL A 10 -5.59 5.96 -1.32
N GLY A 11 -5.97 4.93 -2.07
CA GLY A 11 -7.30 4.31 -2.01
C GLY A 11 -8.33 5.05 -2.85
N GLY A 12 -8.58 6.33 -2.57
CA GLY A 12 -9.58 7.14 -3.28
C GLY A 12 -9.24 7.46 -4.73
N ALA A 13 -10.12 8.22 -5.38
CA ALA A 13 -9.84 8.81 -6.67
C ALA A 13 -8.90 10.01 -6.51
N GLU A 14 -8.20 10.40 -7.56
CA GLU A 14 -7.42 11.62 -7.54
C GLU A 14 -8.36 12.83 -7.33
N GLY A 15 -8.03 13.70 -6.38
CA GLY A 15 -8.89 14.84 -6.00
C GLY A 15 -10.05 14.50 -5.05
N ASP A 16 -10.23 13.24 -4.65
CA ASP A 16 -11.19 12.88 -3.59
C ASP A 16 -10.82 13.54 -2.26
N ALA A 17 -11.82 13.88 -1.43
CA ALA A 17 -11.63 14.63 -0.20
C ALA A 17 -10.71 13.90 0.80
N PHE A 18 -10.99 12.63 1.08
CA PHE A 18 -10.17 11.83 1.99
C PHE A 18 -8.83 11.46 1.35
N GLY A 19 -8.85 10.99 0.09
CA GLY A 19 -7.64 10.63 -0.65
C GLY A 19 -6.63 11.78 -0.74
N THR A 20 -7.09 13.01 -0.93
CA THR A 20 -6.23 14.20 -0.98
C THR A 20 -5.50 14.46 0.33
N ILE A 21 -6.15 14.27 1.48
CA ILE A 21 -5.53 14.44 2.81
C ILE A 21 -4.42 13.40 2.99
N VAL A 22 -4.71 12.13 2.70
CA VAL A 22 -3.75 11.04 2.80
C VAL A 22 -2.57 11.26 1.85
N TYR A 23 -2.85 11.61 0.60
CA TYR A 23 -1.83 11.90 -0.41
C TYR A 23 -0.91 13.04 0.02
N ASN A 24 -1.45 14.15 0.54
CA ASN A 24 -0.65 15.28 0.99
C ASN A 24 0.24 14.92 2.17
N GLY A 25 -0.26 14.14 3.14
CA GLY A 25 0.56 13.64 4.24
C GLY A 25 1.70 12.73 3.76
N ALA A 26 1.40 11.79 2.86
CA ALA A 26 2.41 10.89 2.30
C ALA A 26 3.42 11.64 1.41
N LYS A 27 3.00 12.70 0.72
CA LYS A 27 3.89 13.58 -0.07
C LYS A 27 4.83 14.39 0.81
N GLN A 28 4.34 14.93 1.92
CA GLN A 28 5.18 15.62 2.88
C GLN A 28 6.20 14.67 3.50
N ALA A 29 5.78 13.49 3.96
CA ALA A 29 6.68 12.49 4.52
C ALA A 29 7.76 12.04 3.50
N ALA A 30 7.39 11.91 2.23
CA ALA A 30 8.34 11.62 1.16
C ALA A 30 9.37 12.75 0.98
N ALA A 31 8.95 14.01 1.04
CA ALA A 31 9.84 15.17 0.98
C ALA A 31 10.82 15.20 2.16
N ASP A 32 10.36 14.87 3.36
CA ASP A 32 11.18 14.91 4.58
C ASP A 32 12.18 13.75 4.66
N LEU A 33 11.81 12.55 4.21
CA LEU A 33 12.61 11.32 4.36
C LEU A 33 13.41 10.93 3.10
N GLY A 34 13.01 11.48 1.95
CA GLY A 34 13.61 11.28 0.64
C GLY A 34 13.41 9.94 -0.08
N PRO A 35 12.47 9.02 0.25
CA PRO A 35 12.23 7.85 -0.58
C PRO A 35 11.59 8.23 -1.93
N LYS A 36 11.75 7.37 -2.94
CA LYS A 36 10.92 7.40 -4.14
C LYS A 36 9.56 6.79 -3.80
N VAL A 37 8.47 7.52 -4.07
CA VAL A 37 7.11 7.03 -3.79
C VAL A 37 6.26 7.08 -5.05
N ASP A 38 5.65 5.96 -5.40
CA ASP A 38 4.57 5.92 -6.40
C ASP A 38 3.23 5.96 -5.67
N TYR A 39 2.36 6.91 -6.02
CA TYR A 39 1.03 7.05 -5.44
C TYR A 39 -0.01 6.35 -6.31
N ILE A 40 -0.81 5.47 -5.71
CA ILE A 40 -1.76 4.62 -6.40
C ILE A 40 -3.18 4.99 -5.98
N PHE A 41 -4.00 5.34 -6.96
CA PHE A 41 -5.39 5.72 -6.80
C PHE A 41 -6.31 4.65 -7.38
N SER A 42 -7.16 4.08 -6.54
CA SER A 42 -8.11 3.02 -6.93
C SER A 42 -9.54 3.52 -7.07
N GLY A 43 -9.88 4.70 -6.56
CA GLY A 43 -11.28 5.14 -6.51
C GLY A 43 -12.14 4.31 -5.55
N TRP A 44 -11.53 3.76 -4.49
CA TRP A 44 -12.14 2.83 -3.53
C TRP A 44 -12.66 1.51 -4.14
N ASP A 45 -12.32 1.24 -5.40
CA ASP A 45 -12.69 0.01 -6.09
C ASP A 45 -11.83 -1.16 -5.62
N VAL A 46 -12.45 -2.13 -4.95
CA VAL A 46 -11.77 -3.25 -4.30
C VAL A 46 -11.08 -4.17 -5.30
N GLU A 47 -11.69 -4.45 -6.45
CA GLU A 47 -11.09 -5.30 -7.48
C GLU A 47 -9.83 -4.65 -8.06
N LYS A 48 -9.90 -3.36 -8.36
CA LYS A 48 -8.77 -2.56 -8.81
C LYS A 48 -7.66 -2.49 -7.77
N MET A 49 -7.99 -2.35 -6.48
CA MET A 49 -7.01 -2.38 -5.40
C MET A 49 -6.23 -3.70 -5.36
N VAL A 50 -6.91 -4.83 -5.50
CA VAL A 50 -6.26 -6.16 -5.52
C VAL A 50 -5.39 -6.32 -6.76
N GLN A 51 -5.87 -5.88 -7.92
CA GLN A 51 -5.09 -5.90 -9.16
C GLN A 51 -3.83 -5.03 -9.05
N GLN A 52 -3.95 -3.81 -8.56
CA GLN A 52 -2.84 -2.89 -8.35
C GLN A 52 -1.85 -3.39 -7.28
N LEU A 53 -2.33 -4.10 -6.25
CA LEU A 53 -1.45 -4.77 -5.27
C LEU A 53 -0.61 -5.85 -5.93
N ARG A 54 -1.21 -6.69 -6.78
CA ARG A 54 -0.50 -7.73 -7.55
C ARG A 54 0.61 -7.12 -8.40
N GLU A 55 0.31 -6.03 -9.10
CA GLU A 55 1.30 -5.28 -9.89
C GLU A 55 2.39 -4.67 -9.01
N ALA A 56 2.03 -4.10 -7.86
CA ALA A 56 2.98 -3.52 -6.92
C ALA A 56 3.94 -4.58 -6.36
N VAL A 57 3.46 -5.78 -6.03
CA VAL A 57 4.31 -6.90 -5.59
C VAL A 57 5.25 -7.34 -6.72
N ALA A 58 4.75 -7.43 -7.96
CA ALA A 58 5.57 -7.83 -9.10
C ALA A 58 6.72 -6.86 -9.41
N VAL A 59 6.57 -5.56 -9.11
CA VAL A 59 7.63 -4.54 -9.22
C VAL A 59 8.72 -4.71 -8.16
N LYS A 60 8.45 -5.44 -7.07
CA LYS A 60 9.36 -5.68 -5.94
C LYS A 60 9.96 -4.39 -5.33
N PRO A 61 9.13 -3.39 -4.96
CA PRO A 61 9.59 -2.25 -4.18
C PRO A 61 10.11 -2.72 -2.80
N GLN A 62 10.84 -1.85 -2.10
CA GLN A 62 11.24 -2.16 -0.72
C GLN A 62 10.06 -2.12 0.25
N GLY A 63 9.00 -1.37 -0.08
CA GLY A 63 7.79 -1.36 0.72
C GLY A 63 6.51 -1.03 -0.04
N ILE A 64 5.38 -1.47 0.52
CA ILE A 64 4.04 -1.21 0.04
C ILE A 64 3.19 -0.77 1.24
N ALA A 65 2.57 0.41 1.15
CA ALA A 65 1.60 0.90 2.13
C ALA A 65 0.20 0.80 1.53
N MET A 66 -0.58 -0.20 1.94
CA MET A 66 -1.86 -0.54 1.34
C MET A 66 -3.05 -0.19 2.25
N MET A 67 -4.13 0.28 1.65
CA MET A 67 -5.41 0.41 2.34
C MET A 67 -6.11 -0.95 2.46
N GLY A 68 -6.53 -1.36 3.66
CA GLY A 68 -7.05 -2.72 3.92
C GLY A 68 -8.47 -3.03 3.41
N HIS A 69 -9.10 -2.14 2.64
CA HIS A 69 -10.50 -2.30 2.18
C HIS A 69 -10.82 -3.62 1.47
N PRO A 70 -9.93 -4.26 0.69
CA PRO A 70 -10.20 -5.58 0.11
C PRO A 70 -10.36 -6.72 1.13
N GLY A 71 -9.94 -6.49 2.38
CA GLY A 71 -10.05 -7.45 3.46
C GLY A 71 -8.99 -8.55 3.43
N ASP A 72 -8.93 -9.32 4.53
CA ASP A 72 -7.91 -10.35 4.75
C ASP A 72 -7.86 -11.37 3.60
N ALA A 73 -9.01 -11.90 3.19
CA ALA A 73 -9.07 -13.01 2.23
C ALA A 73 -8.49 -12.64 0.86
N ALA A 74 -8.76 -11.42 0.38
CA ALA A 74 -8.25 -10.96 -0.91
C ALA A 74 -6.76 -10.59 -0.86
N ILE A 75 -6.30 -10.08 0.29
CA ILE A 75 -4.92 -9.60 0.47
C ILE A 75 -3.95 -10.75 0.81
N MET A 76 -4.39 -11.75 1.57
CA MET A 76 -3.56 -12.85 2.07
C MET A 76 -2.59 -13.46 1.04
N PRO A 77 -3.02 -13.91 -0.15
CA PRO A 77 -2.10 -14.53 -1.11
C PRO A 77 -1.04 -13.55 -1.64
N LEU A 78 -1.37 -12.26 -1.74
CA LEU A 78 -0.46 -11.23 -2.22
C LEU A 78 0.49 -10.76 -1.12
N ALA A 79 0.03 -10.71 0.13
CA ALA A 79 0.86 -10.44 1.30
C ALA A 79 1.88 -11.56 1.55
N GLU A 80 1.48 -12.82 1.36
CA GLU A 80 2.39 -13.96 1.43
C GLU A 80 3.50 -13.85 0.37
N GLN A 81 3.13 -13.51 -0.87
CA GLN A 81 4.10 -13.32 -1.94
C GLN A 81 5.04 -12.14 -1.65
N ALA A 82 4.49 -11.01 -1.18
CA ALA A 82 5.27 -9.84 -0.78
C ALA A 82 6.29 -10.20 0.32
N HIS A 83 5.86 -10.95 1.33
CA HIS A 83 6.72 -11.43 2.41
C HIS A 83 7.87 -12.31 1.88
N LYS A 84 7.58 -13.27 0.99
CA LYS A 84 8.59 -14.13 0.35
C LYS A 84 9.58 -13.33 -0.50
N ASP A 85 9.10 -12.29 -1.18
CA ASP A 85 9.94 -11.37 -1.97
C ASP A 85 10.69 -10.33 -1.12
N GLY A 86 10.54 -10.36 0.22
CA GLY A 86 11.22 -9.45 1.13
C GLY A 86 10.65 -8.03 1.18
N ILE A 87 9.47 -7.82 0.57
CA ILE A 87 8.77 -6.53 0.52
C ILE A 87 8.15 -6.23 1.88
N LYS A 88 8.37 -5.03 2.42
CA LYS A 88 7.75 -4.60 3.67
C LYS A 88 6.33 -4.10 3.40
N MET A 89 5.34 -4.80 3.96
CA MET A 89 3.94 -4.40 3.89
C MET A 89 3.57 -3.52 5.10
N MET A 90 2.70 -2.53 4.87
CA MET A 90 2.02 -1.74 5.90
C MET A 90 0.54 -1.62 5.52
N TYR A 91 -0.37 -1.81 6.47
CA TYR A 91 -1.81 -1.69 6.24
C TYR A 91 -2.40 -0.48 6.96
N GLN A 92 -3.16 0.34 6.23
CA GLN A 92 -3.71 1.60 6.71
C GLN A 92 -5.21 1.68 6.51
N ASN A 93 -5.84 2.56 7.30
CA ASN A 93 -7.28 2.87 7.36
C ASN A 93 -8.21 1.73 7.80
N VAL A 94 -8.13 0.57 7.14
CA VAL A 94 -8.94 -0.61 7.46
C VAL A 94 -8.02 -1.73 7.94
N PRO A 95 -8.27 -2.31 9.13
CA PRO A 95 -7.43 -3.38 9.66
C PRO A 95 -7.64 -4.69 8.88
N VAL A 96 -6.54 -5.42 8.69
CA VAL A 96 -6.51 -6.80 8.14
C VAL A 96 -5.79 -7.71 9.14
N PRO A 97 -6.44 -8.02 10.28
CA PRO A 97 -5.78 -8.62 11.43
C PRO A 97 -5.21 -10.01 11.13
N THR A 98 -5.84 -10.78 10.25
CA THR A 98 -5.34 -12.13 9.91
C THR A 98 -4.06 -12.03 9.10
N VAL A 99 -4.01 -11.11 8.13
CA VAL A 99 -2.80 -10.86 7.33
C VAL A 99 -1.68 -10.30 8.20
N VAL A 100 -1.98 -9.36 9.09
CA VAL A 100 -0.99 -8.77 10.03
C VAL A 100 -0.46 -9.84 10.98
N ALA A 101 -1.31 -10.72 11.51
CA ALA A 101 -0.85 -11.83 12.35
C ALA A 101 0.07 -12.80 11.61
N ALA A 102 -0.17 -13.04 10.31
CA ALA A 102 0.63 -13.95 9.50
C ALA A 102 1.97 -13.35 9.06
N PHE A 103 2.00 -12.08 8.65
CA PHE A 103 3.15 -11.50 7.94
C PHE A 103 3.65 -10.16 8.49
N GLY A 104 3.02 -9.62 9.53
CA GLY A 104 3.30 -8.29 10.08
C GLY A 104 2.70 -7.15 9.23
N GLY A 105 3.14 -5.93 9.50
CA GLY A 105 2.73 -4.75 8.74
C GLY A 105 1.65 -3.87 9.39
N GLY A 106 1.71 -3.75 10.72
CA GLY A 106 0.97 -2.75 11.50
C GLY A 106 1.88 -1.64 12.02
#